data_AF-A0A7Y8IKW8-F1
#
_entry.id   AF-A0A7Y8IKW8-F1
#
_cell.length_a   1.000
_cell.length_b   1.000
_cell.length_c   1.000
_cell.angle_alpha   90.00
_cell.angle_beta   90.00
_cell.angle_gamma   90.00
#
_symmetry.space_group_name_H-M   'P 1'
#
loop_
_entity.id
_entity.type
_entity.pdbx_description
1 polymer ?
#
loop_
_entity_poly.entity_id
_entity_poly.type
_entity_poly.pdbx_seq_one_letter_code
_entity_poly.pdbx_strand_id
1 'polypeptide(L)'
;MSKTMKNLAEAFAGESQANRKYLAFAKKAEDEGYKQIAKLFRAAAEAETVHALNHLRELGEIKSTKENLQTAIGGETHEFESMYPQMISDAEKEGIKGALRSFNYANEVEKIHADLYKKALDNLGKNENVDYYVCQVCGNTVEGEAPDKCPICGAPKKSFKKIE
;
A
#
# COMPACT_ATOMS: atom_id res chain seq x y z
N MET A 1 -10.20 -1.25 25.52
CA MET A 1 -10.17 -0.07 24.63
C MET A 1 -11.43 0.75 24.84
N SER A 2 -11.33 2.07 25.06
CA SER A 2 -12.50 2.94 25.28
C SER A 2 -13.33 3.07 23.99
N LYS A 3 -14.59 3.53 24.10
CA LYS A 3 -15.42 3.82 22.93
C LYS A 3 -14.76 4.84 22.00
N THR A 4 -14.16 5.89 22.56
CA THR A 4 -13.45 6.92 21.78
C THR A 4 -12.27 6.34 21.00
N MET A 5 -11.48 5.43 21.60
CA MET A 5 -10.38 4.79 20.89
C MET A 5 -10.85 3.89 19.74
N LYS A 6 -12.00 3.21 19.89
CA LYS A 6 -12.62 2.48 18.78
C LYS A 6 -13.07 3.43 17.66
N ASN A 7 -13.69 4.56 18.02
CA ASN A 7 -14.09 5.58 17.05
C ASN A 7 -12.88 6.16 16.30
N LEU A 8 -11.73 6.35 16.97
CA LEU A 8 -10.50 6.80 16.31
C LEU A 8 -9.98 5.77 15.30
N ALA A 9 -10.00 4.48 15.64
CA ALA A 9 -9.60 3.42 14.71
C ALA A 9 -10.55 3.33 13.50
N GLU A 10 -11.85 3.46 13.74
CA GLU A 10 -12.85 3.52 12.66
C GLU A 10 -12.66 4.75 11.77
N ALA A 11 -12.41 5.93 12.36
CA ALA A 11 -12.11 7.14 11.62
C ALA A 11 -10.82 6.99 10.79
N PHE A 12 -9.74 6.46 11.37
CA PHE A 12 -8.50 6.18 10.63
C PHE A 12 -8.74 5.26 9.42
N ALA A 13 -9.52 4.19 9.59
CA ALA A 13 -9.88 3.30 8.49
C ALA A 13 -10.73 4.02 7.42
N GLY A 14 -11.67 4.88 7.84
CA GLY A 14 -12.51 5.68 6.95
C GLY A 14 -11.70 6.68 6.12
N GLU A 15 -10.83 7.46 6.77
CA GLU A 15 -9.99 8.45 6.11
C GLU A 15 -8.97 7.82 5.16
N SER A 16 -8.39 6.67 5.55
CA SER A 16 -7.48 5.89 4.70
C SER A 16 -8.17 5.43 3.41
N GLN A 17 -9.41 4.94 3.52
CA GLN A 17 -10.21 4.56 2.35
C GLN A 17 -10.62 5.78 1.50
N ALA A 18 -11.00 6.89 2.14
CA ALA A 18 -11.39 8.12 1.44
C ALA A 18 -10.24 8.67 0.59
N ASN A 19 -9.04 8.77 1.19
CA ASN A 19 -7.82 9.18 0.49
C ASN A 19 -7.56 8.33 -0.77
N ARG A 20 -7.55 6.99 -0.65
CA ARG A 20 -7.30 6.09 -1.79
C ARG A 20 -8.37 6.21 -2.88
N LYS A 21 -9.64 6.34 -2.50
CA LYS A 21 -10.76 6.58 -3.45
C LYS A 21 -10.58 7.90 -4.20
N TYR A 22 -10.25 8.98 -3.50
CA TYR A 22 -10.12 10.31 -4.11
C TYR A 22 -8.94 10.39 -5.07
N LEU A 23 -7.83 9.72 -4.81
CA LEU A 23 -6.73 9.63 -5.79
C LEU A 23 -7.15 8.89 -7.07
N ALA A 24 -7.92 7.80 -6.94
CA ALA A 24 -8.46 7.09 -8.11
C ALA A 24 -9.46 7.96 -8.90
N PHE A 25 -10.33 8.69 -8.20
CA PHE A 25 -11.30 9.59 -8.83
C PHE A 25 -10.61 10.78 -9.50
N ALA A 26 -9.54 11.31 -8.92
CA ALA A 26 -8.73 12.36 -9.54
C ALA A 26 -8.14 11.90 -10.88
N LYS A 27 -7.64 10.67 -10.96
CA LYS A 27 -7.12 10.11 -12.22
C LYS A 27 -8.23 10.02 -13.27
N LYS A 28 -9.40 9.51 -12.88
CA LYS A 28 -10.55 9.39 -13.78
C LYS A 28 -11.02 10.76 -14.29
N ALA A 29 -11.12 11.75 -13.42
CA ALA A 29 -11.48 13.12 -13.79
C ALA A 29 -10.45 13.76 -14.74
N GLU A 30 -9.16 13.48 -14.56
CA GLU A 30 -8.10 13.93 -15.49
C GLU A 30 -8.27 13.29 -16.87
N ASP A 31 -8.51 11.97 -16.92
CA ASP A 31 -8.70 11.23 -18.17
C ASP A 31 -9.93 11.69 -18.96
N GLU A 32 -10.93 12.22 -18.27
CA GLU A 32 -12.15 12.81 -18.86
C GLU A 32 -12.02 14.31 -19.17
N GLY A 33 -10.88 14.93 -18.85
CA GLY A 33 -10.61 16.34 -19.12
C GLY A 33 -11.14 17.33 -18.07
N TYR A 34 -11.71 16.85 -16.95
CA TYR A 34 -12.21 17.67 -15.85
C TYR A 34 -11.09 18.12 -14.90
N LYS A 35 -10.18 18.96 -15.41
CA LYS A 35 -8.93 19.35 -14.71
C LYS A 35 -9.16 19.95 -13.31
N GLN A 36 -10.16 20.81 -13.15
CA GLN A 36 -10.45 21.43 -11.84
C GLN A 36 -10.97 20.40 -10.84
N ILE A 37 -11.81 19.45 -11.27
CA ILE A 37 -12.36 18.39 -10.42
C ILE A 37 -11.24 17.41 -10.01
N ALA A 38 -10.36 17.05 -10.95
CA ALA A 38 -9.18 16.26 -10.64
C ALA A 38 -8.30 16.94 -9.58
N LYS A 39 -8.11 18.27 -9.68
CA LYS A 39 -7.39 19.06 -8.67
C LYS A 39 -8.10 19.05 -7.30
N LEU A 40 -9.43 19.19 -7.27
CA LEU A 40 -10.20 19.13 -6.03
C LEU A 40 -10.05 17.76 -5.36
N PHE A 41 -10.17 16.66 -6.10
CA PHE A 41 -10.00 15.32 -5.53
C PHE A 41 -8.59 15.09 -4.99
N ARG A 42 -7.53 15.58 -5.66
CA ARG A 42 -6.16 15.51 -5.13
C ARG A 42 -6.01 16.32 -3.84
N ALA A 43 -6.60 17.51 -3.77
CA ALA A 43 -6.55 18.35 -2.57
C ALA A 43 -7.31 17.72 -1.40
N ALA A 44 -8.49 17.13 -1.66
CA ALA A 44 -9.24 16.40 -0.64
C ALA A 44 -8.48 15.15 -0.17
N ALA A 45 -7.88 14.38 -1.08
CA ALA A 45 -7.04 13.24 -0.71
C ALA A 45 -5.91 13.66 0.25
N GLU A 46 -5.23 14.77 -0.03
CA GLU A 46 -4.19 15.31 0.86
C GLU A 46 -4.75 15.67 2.24
N ALA A 47 -5.94 16.27 2.32
CA ALA A 47 -6.60 16.56 3.59
C ALA A 47 -6.92 15.27 4.37
N GLU A 48 -7.41 14.22 3.72
CA GLU A 48 -7.71 12.95 4.40
C GLU A 48 -6.45 12.24 4.89
N THR A 49 -5.29 12.43 4.22
CA THR A 49 -4.00 12.00 4.77
C THR A 49 -3.73 12.69 6.11
N VAL A 50 -3.95 14.00 6.20
CA VAL A 50 -3.75 14.76 7.46
C VAL A 50 -4.68 14.25 8.55
N HIS A 51 -5.96 14.02 8.24
CA HIS A 51 -6.92 13.47 9.21
C HIS A 51 -6.53 12.07 9.69
N ALA A 52 -6.22 11.15 8.78
CA ALA A 52 -5.79 9.79 9.10
C ALA A 52 -4.55 9.77 10.01
N LEU A 53 -3.53 10.57 9.69
CA LEU A 53 -2.30 10.63 10.48
C LEU A 53 -2.51 11.25 11.88
N ASN A 54 -3.44 12.21 12.01
CA ASN A 54 -3.81 12.73 13.32
C ASN A 54 -4.50 11.66 14.18
N HIS A 55 -5.42 10.89 13.60
CA HIS A 55 -6.08 9.79 14.33
C HIS A 55 -5.09 8.68 14.72
N LEU A 56 -4.19 8.31 13.82
CA LEU A 56 -3.16 7.29 14.10
C LEU A 56 -2.20 7.73 15.22
N ARG A 57 -1.89 9.04 15.29
CA ARG A 57 -1.11 9.62 16.40
C ARG A 57 -1.85 9.51 17.72
N GLU A 58 -3.13 9.88 17.77
CA GLU A 58 -3.94 9.77 19.00
C GLU A 58 -4.18 8.32 19.42
N LEU A 59 -4.17 7.37 18.48
CA LEU A 59 -4.18 5.94 18.77
C LEU A 59 -2.88 5.44 19.41
N GLY A 60 -1.78 6.20 19.31
CA GLY A 60 -0.46 5.79 19.78
C GLY A 60 0.18 4.69 18.92
N GLU A 61 -0.27 4.56 17.66
CA GLU A 61 0.23 3.52 16.74
C GLU A 61 1.49 3.95 15.97
N ILE A 62 1.84 5.24 16.01
CA ILE A 62 3.12 5.74 15.50
C ILE A 62 4.16 5.66 16.62
N LYS A 63 5.08 4.69 16.51
CA LYS A 63 6.11 4.41 17.53
C LYS A 63 7.52 4.66 16.99
N SER A 64 8.54 4.05 17.60
CA SER A 64 9.91 4.10 17.07
C SER A 64 10.00 3.42 15.70
N THR A 65 10.98 3.80 14.86
CA THR A 65 11.21 3.16 13.55
C THR A 65 11.34 1.65 13.66
N LYS A 66 12.01 1.16 14.71
CA LYS A 66 12.15 -0.27 14.99
C LYS A 66 10.79 -0.94 15.18
N GLU A 67 9.94 -0.36 16.04
CA GLU A 67 8.60 -0.90 16.32
C GLU A 67 7.69 -0.82 15.10
N ASN A 68 7.76 0.28 14.34
CA ASN A 68 6.97 0.44 13.11
C ASN A 68 7.38 -0.58 12.04
N LEU A 69 8.68 -0.87 11.89
CA LEU A 69 9.16 -1.95 11.01
C LEU A 69 8.64 -3.33 11.46
N GLN A 70 8.64 -3.60 12.77
CA GLN A 70 8.09 -4.85 13.31
C GLN A 70 6.58 -4.97 13.06
N THR A 71 5.83 -3.87 13.23
CA THR A 71 4.41 -3.81 12.89
C THR A 71 4.18 -4.09 11.40
N ALA A 72 4.96 -3.46 10.51
CA ALA A 72 4.87 -3.70 9.08
C ALA A 72 5.15 -5.16 8.73
N ILE A 73 6.28 -5.74 9.19
CA ILE A 73 6.61 -7.16 8.95
C ILE A 73 5.47 -8.07 9.42
N GLY A 74 4.89 -7.81 10.59
CA GLY A 74 3.78 -8.60 11.11
C GLY A 74 2.51 -8.50 10.25
N GLY A 75 2.19 -7.30 9.77
CA GLY A 75 1.08 -7.05 8.85
C GLY A 75 1.28 -7.79 7.53
N GLU A 76 2.38 -7.51 6.84
CA GLU A 76 2.72 -8.12 5.54
C GLU A 76 2.72 -9.67 5.62
N THR A 77 3.33 -10.22 6.67
CA THR A 77 3.35 -11.68 6.92
C THR A 77 1.94 -12.24 7.09
N HIS A 78 1.10 -11.59 7.87
CA HIS A 78 -0.30 -12.02 8.04
C HIS A 78 -1.06 -11.99 6.70
N GLU A 79 -0.80 -10.99 5.86
CA GLU A 79 -1.47 -10.86 4.57
C GLU A 79 -1.17 -12.05 3.65
N PHE A 80 0.10 -12.39 3.43
CA PHE A 80 0.46 -13.48 2.49
C PHE A 80 0.41 -14.89 3.10
N GLU A 81 0.48 -15.04 4.42
CA GLU A 81 0.37 -16.37 5.06
C GLU A 81 -1.08 -16.78 5.32
N SER A 82 -1.99 -15.82 5.52
CA SER A 82 -3.36 -16.11 5.99
C SER A 82 -4.44 -15.41 5.17
N MET A 83 -4.38 -14.09 5.01
CA MET A 83 -5.49 -13.31 4.43
C MET A 83 -5.68 -13.59 2.94
N TYR A 84 -4.66 -13.33 2.11
CA TYR A 84 -4.76 -13.49 0.66
C TYR A 84 -4.92 -14.95 0.23
N PRO A 85 -4.25 -15.96 0.82
CA PRO A 85 -4.49 -17.36 0.44
C PRO A 85 -5.96 -17.77 0.52
N GLN A 86 -6.67 -17.34 1.58
CA GLN A 86 -8.10 -17.58 1.72
C GLN A 86 -8.91 -16.84 0.63
N MET A 87 -8.65 -15.54 0.44
CA MET A 87 -9.34 -14.72 -0.57
C MET A 87 -9.10 -15.21 -2.01
N ILE A 88 -7.90 -15.71 -2.31
CA ILE A 88 -7.54 -16.34 -3.58
C ILE A 88 -8.38 -17.59 -3.78
N SER A 89 -8.41 -18.50 -2.81
CA SER A 89 -9.24 -19.73 -2.85
C SER A 89 -10.71 -19.40 -3.13
N ASP A 90 -11.25 -18.37 -2.48
CA ASP A 90 -12.66 -18.00 -2.64
C ASP A 90 -12.90 -17.39 -4.03
N ALA A 91 -12.02 -16.51 -4.51
CA ALA A 91 -12.11 -15.96 -5.86
C ALA A 91 -11.96 -17.02 -6.96
N GLU A 92 -11.16 -18.08 -6.74
CA GLU A 92 -11.05 -19.23 -7.65
C GLU A 92 -12.36 -20.03 -7.69
N LYS A 93 -12.91 -20.37 -6.52
CA LYS A 93 -14.16 -21.14 -6.41
C LYS A 93 -15.34 -20.42 -7.05
N GLU A 94 -15.40 -19.10 -6.88
CA GLU A 94 -16.47 -18.26 -7.43
C GLU A 94 -16.20 -17.84 -8.89
N GLY A 95 -15.01 -18.13 -9.42
CA GLY A 95 -14.65 -17.78 -10.81
C GLY A 95 -14.47 -16.28 -11.06
N ILE A 96 -14.25 -15.47 -10.01
CA ILE A 96 -14.10 -14.02 -10.11
C ILE A 96 -12.66 -13.66 -10.52
N LYS A 97 -12.37 -13.84 -11.81
CA LYS A 97 -11.01 -13.69 -12.39
C LYS A 97 -10.32 -12.36 -12.08
N GLY A 98 -11.09 -11.27 -12.00
CA GLY A 98 -10.55 -9.94 -11.69
C GLY A 98 -10.01 -9.84 -10.26
N ALA A 99 -10.79 -10.32 -9.29
CA ALA A 99 -10.40 -10.40 -7.89
C ALA A 99 -9.23 -11.37 -7.72
N LEU A 100 -9.32 -12.55 -8.33
CA LEU A 100 -8.26 -13.56 -8.30
C LEU A 100 -6.91 -12.99 -8.76
N ARG A 101 -6.88 -12.28 -9.88
CA ARG A 101 -5.65 -11.63 -10.36
C ARG A 101 -5.14 -10.58 -9.38
N SER A 102 -6.04 -9.76 -8.83
CA SER A 102 -5.66 -8.70 -7.88
C SER A 102 -5.06 -9.29 -6.60
N PHE A 103 -5.67 -10.33 -6.04
CA PHE A 103 -5.17 -10.98 -4.82
C PHE A 103 -3.86 -11.71 -5.05
N ASN A 104 -3.69 -12.40 -6.19
CA ASN A 104 -2.41 -13.03 -6.52
C ASN A 104 -1.28 -11.99 -6.65
N TYR A 105 -1.55 -10.83 -7.26
CA TYR A 105 -0.56 -9.76 -7.33
C TYR A 105 -0.16 -9.26 -5.95
N ALA A 106 -1.13 -8.93 -5.09
CA ALA A 106 -0.85 -8.47 -3.73
C ALA A 106 -0.08 -9.54 -2.94
N ASN A 107 -0.56 -10.79 -2.94
CA ASN A 107 0.06 -11.90 -2.21
C ASN A 107 1.55 -12.12 -2.55
N GLU A 108 1.94 -12.02 -3.82
CA GLU A 108 3.35 -12.15 -4.20
C GLU A 108 4.17 -10.91 -3.82
N VAL A 109 3.55 -9.73 -3.83
CA VAL A 109 4.21 -8.47 -3.48
C VAL A 109 4.40 -8.31 -1.98
N GLU A 110 3.44 -8.72 -1.15
CA GLU A 110 3.57 -8.60 0.32
C GLU A 110 4.70 -9.46 0.88
N LYS A 111 5.04 -10.58 0.22
CA LYS A 111 6.27 -11.35 0.54
C LYS A 111 7.51 -10.49 0.37
N ILE A 112 7.57 -9.71 -0.71
CA ILE A 112 8.68 -8.80 -1.00
C ILE A 112 8.72 -7.66 0.01
N HIS A 113 7.57 -7.09 0.38
CA HIS A 113 7.51 -6.08 1.43
C HIS A 113 8.02 -6.60 2.78
N ALA A 114 7.58 -7.79 3.20
CA ALA A 114 8.07 -8.40 4.43
C ALA A 114 9.59 -8.60 4.41
N ASP A 115 10.15 -9.09 3.31
CA ASP A 115 11.60 -9.26 3.14
C ASP A 115 12.36 -7.91 3.17
N LEU A 116 11.84 -6.89 2.50
CA LEU A 116 12.43 -5.54 2.50
C LEU A 116 12.41 -4.90 3.89
N TYR A 117 11.28 -4.97 4.61
CA TYR A 117 11.21 -4.45 5.97
C TYR A 117 12.09 -5.23 6.94
N LYS A 118 12.17 -6.56 6.80
CA LYS A 118 13.07 -7.39 7.59
C LYS A 118 14.53 -7.02 7.33
N LYS A 119 14.93 -6.89 6.06
CA LYS A 119 16.28 -6.40 5.70
C LYS A 119 16.55 -5.02 6.30
N ALA A 120 15.58 -4.11 6.27
CA ALA A 120 15.73 -2.77 6.83
C ALA A 120 15.89 -2.80 8.36
N LEU A 121 15.14 -3.68 9.05
CA LEU A 121 15.23 -3.89 10.49
C LEU A 121 16.55 -4.53 10.91
N ASP A 122 17.02 -5.54 10.20
CA ASP A 122 18.29 -6.24 10.47
C ASP A 122 19.50 -5.30 10.30
N ASN A 123 19.38 -4.30 9.43
CA ASN A 123 20.41 -3.30 9.16
C ASN A 123 20.12 -1.93 9.82
N LEU A 124 19.21 -1.86 10.80
CA LEU A 124 18.78 -0.59 11.40
C LEU A 124 19.98 0.24 11.89
N GLY A 125 20.11 1.46 11.35
CA GLY A 125 21.22 2.38 11.65
C GLY A 125 22.46 2.20 10.76
N LYS A 126 22.43 1.23 9.84
CA LYS A 126 23.44 0.97 8.80
C LYS A 126 22.79 0.87 7.41
N ASN A 127 21.56 1.32 7.26
CA ASN A 127 20.82 1.26 6.01
C ASN A 127 21.51 2.11 4.94
N GLU A 128 21.71 1.55 3.75
CA GLU A 128 22.25 2.27 2.61
C GLU A 128 21.17 3.18 2.01
N ASN A 129 21.60 4.32 1.44
CA ASN A 129 20.70 5.16 0.68
C ASN A 129 20.47 4.52 -0.69
N VAL A 130 19.25 4.03 -0.92
CA VAL A 130 18.86 3.30 -2.12
C VAL A 130 17.57 3.88 -2.68
N ASP A 131 17.41 3.76 -3.99
CA ASP A 131 16.17 4.10 -4.67
C ASP A 131 15.19 2.93 -4.59
N TYR A 132 13.89 3.22 -4.45
CA TYR A 132 12.83 2.22 -4.55
C TYR A 132 11.95 2.50 -5.76
N TYR A 133 11.55 1.42 -6.43
CA TYR A 133 10.73 1.46 -7.64
C TYR A 133 9.49 0.59 -7.46
N VAL A 134 8.31 1.12 -7.79
CA VAL A 134 7.03 0.40 -7.67
C VAL A 134 6.41 0.21 -9.04
N CYS A 135 6.11 -1.05 -9.39
CA CYS A 135 5.37 -1.39 -10.60
C CYS A 135 3.94 -0.85 -10.52
N GLN A 136 3.58 0.08 -11.40
CA GLN A 136 2.26 0.72 -11.45
C GLN A 136 1.13 -0.19 -11.98
N VAL A 137 1.43 -1.48 -12.21
CA VAL A 137 0.45 -2.49 -12.66
C VAL A 137 0.07 -3.44 -11.53
N CYS A 138 1.05 -3.99 -10.81
CA CYS A 138 0.83 -5.02 -9.80
C CYS A 138 1.35 -4.67 -8.41
N GLY A 139 2.02 -3.52 -8.23
CA GLY A 139 2.56 -3.09 -6.94
C GLY A 139 3.97 -3.58 -6.62
N ASN A 140 4.59 -4.43 -7.45
CA ASN A 140 5.93 -4.98 -7.17
C ASN A 140 6.95 -3.89 -6.81
N THR A 141 7.53 -4.00 -5.62
CA THR A 141 8.49 -3.06 -5.06
C THR A 141 9.91 -3.61 -5.24
N VAL A 142 10.80 -2.82 -5.83
CA VAL A 142 12.18 -3.20 -6.13
C VAL A 142 13.13 -2.17 -5.55
N GLU A 143 14.14 -2.66 -4.83
CA GLU A 143 15.27 -1.87 -4.32
C GLU A 143 16.35 -1.73 -5.40
N GLY A 144 16.97 -0.55 -5.50
CA GLY A 144 18.08 -0.30 -6.40
C GLY A 144 17.65 0.10 -7.80
N GLU A 145 17.38 -0.86 -8.69
CA GLU A 145 17.00 -0.58 -10.07
C GLU A 145 15.79 -1.39 -10.53
N ALA A 146 14.89 -0.76 -11.28
CA ALA A 146 13.77 -1.46 -11.91
C ALA A 146 14.24 -2.47 -12.98
N PRO A 147 13.71 -3.71 -12.99
CA PRO A 147 14.06 -4.73 -13.98
C PRO A 147 13.44 -4.44 -15.35
N ASP A 148 13.95 -5.08 -16.41
CA ASP A 148 13.42 -4.94 -17.77
C ASP A 148 11.96 -5.39 -17.89
N LYS A 149 11.61 -6.46 -17.17
CA LYS A 149 10.25 -6.95 -17.00
C LYS A 149 9.96 -7.22 -15.53
N CYS A 150 8.77 -6.83 -15.08
CA CYS A 150 8.29 -7.14 -13.74
C CYS A 150 8.16 -8.66 -13.58
N PRO A 151 8.80 -9.29 -12.58
CA PRO A 151 8.72 -10.73 -12.36
C PRO A 151 7.30 -11.20 -11.97
N ILE A 152 6.46 -10.30 -11.45
CA ILE A 152 5.11 -10.63 -10.99
C ILE A 152 4.08 -10.57 -12.12
N CYS A 153 4.07 -9.49 -12.91
CA CYS A 153 3.02 -9.26 -13.93
C CYS A 153 3.55 -9.13 -15.37
N GLY A 154 4.86 -9.17 -15.59
CA GLY A 154 5.47 -9.04 -16.91
C GLY A 154 5.49 -7.62 -17.49
N ALA A 155 4.99 -6.62 -16.76
CA ALA A 155 5.01 -5.22 -17.20
C ALA A 155 6.44 -4.73 -17.49
N PRO A 156 6.66 -3.88 -18.51
CA PRO A 156 7.98 -3.40 -18.89
C PRO A 156 8.56 -2.42 -17.86
N LYS A 157 9.89 -2.23 -17.85
CA LYS A 157 10.62 -1.29 -16.97
C LYS A 157 9.98 0.09 -16.85
N LYS A 158 9.44 0.65 -17.96
CA LYS A 158 8.75 1.96 -17.99
C LYS A 158 7.49 2.05 -17.12
N SER A 159 6.92 0.91 -16.71
CA SER A 159 5.78 0.83 -15.81
C SER A 159 6.17 0.92 -14.35
N PHE A 160 7.46 0.97 -14.03
CA PHE A 160 7.94 1.25 -12.67
C PHE A 160 8.08 2.75 -12.44
N LYS A 161 7.60 3.19 -11.28
CA LYS A 161 7.76 4.56 -10.80
C LYS A 161 8.77 4.57 -9.67
N LYS A 162 9.79 5.42 -9.76
CA LYS A 162 10.68 5.72 -8.63
C LYS A 162 9.89 6.44 -7.53
N ILE A 163 10.08 6.04 -6.29
CA ILE A 163 9.47 6.66 -5.10
C ILE A 163 10.45 7.69 -4.54
N GLU A 164 9.91 8.85 -4.14
CA GLU A 164 10.64 9.99 -3.55
C GLU A 164 10.24 10.19 -2.09
#